data_AF-A0A3C0DZF6-F1
#
_entry.id   AF-A0A3C0DZF6-F1
#
_cell.length_a   1.000
_cell.length_b   1.000
_cell.length_c   1.000
_cell.angle_alpha   90.00
_cell.angle_beta   90.00
_cell.angle_gamma   90.00
#
_symmetry.space_group_name_H-M   'P 1'
#
loop_
_entity.id
_entity.type
_entity.pdbx_description
1 polymer ?
#
loop_
_entity_poly.entity_id
_entity_poly.type
_entity_poly.pdbx_seq_one_letter_code
_entity_poly.pdbx_strand_id
1 'polypeptide(L)'
;MKSHRIGERIVVSRSGDRWMATISGAIPDWQRQSLELWLGAWGALGAMLAYGAWSFPDGERQFYLICMGFWAFFAMRGWKAVRWRRSGQEVVQLSQDGLSIRLDHGKQAGQATEAPLDELNPAEAPAPNPKSFLESMEQQFWVVGG
;
A
#
# COMPACT_ATOMS: atom_id res chain seq x y z
N MET A 1 -29.33 -0.32 -0.14
CA MET A 1 -28.26 0.41 0.58
C MET A 1 -28.19 1.83 0.03
N LYS A 2 -28.22 2.87 0.87
CA LYS A 2 -27.95 4.23 0.41
C LYS A 2 -26.44 4.42 0.41
N SER A 3 -25.86 4.75 -0.75
CA SER A 3 -24.43 5.02 -0.90
C SER A 3 -24.20 6.50 -1.22
N HIS A 4 -23.22 7.10 -0.55
CA HIS A 4 -22.75 8.46 -0.80
C HIS A 4 -21.27 8.41 -1.18
N ARG A 5 -20.89 9.10 -2.26
CA ARG A 5 -19.49 9.22 -2.68
C ARG A 5 -18.87 10.51 -2.14
N ILE A 6 -17.67 10.46 -1.57
CA ILE A 6 -16.90 11.62 -1.13
C ILE A 6 -15.64 11.68 -2.02
N GLY A 7 -15.57 12.70 -2.88
CA GLY A 7 -14.54 12.80 -3.91
C GLY A 7 -14.54 11.60 -4.88
N GLU A 8 -13.40 11.27 -5.46
CA GLU A 8 -13.28 10.13 -6.38
C GLU A 8 -13.01 8.79 -5.68
N ARG A 9 -12.40 8.85 -4.49
CA ARG A 9 -11.76 7.69 -3.83
C ARG A 9 -12.58 7.05 -2.72
N ILE A 10 -13.56 7.75 -2.13
CA ILE A 10 -14.28 7.27 -0.94
C ILE A 10 -15.74 6.99 -1.29
N VAL A 11 -16.20 5.76 -1.03
CA VAL A 11 -17.60 5.36 -1.12
C VAL A 11 -18.08 4.97 0.26
N VAL A 12 -19.05 5.71 0.77
CA VAL A 12 -19.69 5.45 2.06
C VAL A 12 -21.03 4.78 1.82
N SER A 13 -21.32 3.72 2.54
CA SER A 13 -22.61 3.02 2.49
C SER A 13 -23.12 2.79 3.90
N ARG A 14 -24.44 2.97 4.07
CA ARG A 14 -25.13 2.70 5.34
C ARG A 14 -26.21 1.65 5.14
N SER A 15 -26.23 0.67 6.02
CA SER A 15 -27.22 -0.41 6.06
C SER A 15 -27.62 -0.68 7.50
N GLY A 16 -28.77 -0.13 7.92
CA GLY A 16 -29.19 -0.16 9.34
C GLY A 16 -28.17 0.52 10.24
N ASP A 17 -27.69 -0.22 11.24
CA ASP A 17 -26.67 0.19 12.22
C ASP A 17 -25.24 -0.05 11.75
N ARG A 18 -25.06 -0.57 10.53
CA ARG A 18 -23.74 -0.76 9.93
C ARG A 18 -23.38 0.43 9.05
N TRP A 19 -22.24 1.04 9.35
CA TRP A 19 -21.59 2.02 8.51
C TRP A 19 -20.37 1.38 7.85
N MET A 20 -20.19 1.62 6.55
CA MET A 20 -19.04 1.07 5.81
C MET A 20 -18.51 2.14 4.85
N ALA A 21 -17.23 2.46 4.96
CA ALA A 21 -16.50 3.25 3.99
C ALA A 21 -15.50 2.38 3.25
N THR A 22 -15.51 2.47 1.92
CA THR A 22 -14.52 1.88 1.04
C THR A 22 -13.67 2.99 0.45
N ILE A 23 -12.37 2.94 0.71
CA ILE A 23 -11.38 3.91 0.27
C ILE A 23 -10.51 3.25 -0.79
N SER A 24 -10.52 3.80 -2.00
CA SER A 24 -9.69 3.30 -3.09
C SER A 24 -8.23 3.71 -2.90
N GLY A 25 -7.34 2.71 -2.91
CA GLY A 25 -5.89 2.91 -2.94
C GLY A 25 -5.35 3.34 -4.32
N ALA A 26 -6.23 3.44 -5.32
CA ALA A 26 -5.86 3.83 -6.68
C ALA A 26 -5.31 5.27 -6.73
N ILE A 27 -4.24 5.41 -7.49
CA ILE A 27 -3.59 6.68 -7.82
C ILE A 27 -3.86 7.03 -9.29
N PRO A 28 -3.74 8.32 -9.69
CA PRO A 28 -3.83 8.73 -11.09
C PRO A 28 -2.97 7.86 -12.02
N ASP A 29 -3.47 7.58 -13.22
CA ASP A 29 -2.83 6.64 -14.15
C ASP A 29 -1.38 7.02 -14.49
N TRP A 30 -1.06 8.32 -14.60
CA TRP A 30 0.30 8.78 -14.87
C TRP A 30 1.26 8.49 -13.71
N GLN A 31 0.80 8.63 -12.45
CA GLN A 31 1.59 8.29 -11.26
C GLN A 31 1.82 6.80 -11.18
N ARG A 32 0.79 6.01 -11.51
CA ARG A 32 0.89 4.55 -11.60
C ARG A 32 1.90 4.13 -12.67
N GLN A 33 1.82 4.69 -13.87
CA GLN A 33 2.75 4.39 -14.96
C GLN A 33 4.19 4.74 -14.60
N SER A 34 4.43 5.90 -13.98
CA SER A 34 5.76 6.29 -13.50
C SER A 34 6.31 5.31 -12.46
N LEU A 35 5.47 4.87 -11.52
CA LEU A 35 5.86 3.88 -10.51
C LEU A 35 6.19 2.51 -11.11
N GLU A 36 5.38 2.06 -12.08
CA GLU A 36 5.58 0.80 -12.79
C GLU A 36 6.84 0.84 -13.66
N LEU A 37 7.08 1.96 -14.34
CA LEU A 37 8.29 2.17 -15.14
C LEU A 37 9.54 2.19 -14.26
N TRP A 38 9.48 2.89 -13.12
CA TRP A 38 10.57 2.93 -12.16
C TRP A 38 10.88 1.53 -11.60
N LEU A 39 9.85 0.76 -11.23
CA LEU A 39 10.03 -0.62 -10.77
C LEU A 39 10.55 -1.54 -11.90
N GLY A 40 10.12 -1.31 -13.15
CA GLY A 40 10.62 -2.02 -14.31
C GLY A 40 12.11 -1.77 -14.55
N ALA A 41 12.55 -0.50 -14.48
CA ALA A 41 13.95 -0.12 -14.57
C ALA A 41 14.77 -0.74 -13.41
N TRP A 42 14.24 -0.70 -12.19
CA TRP A 42 14.84 -1.36 -11.02
C TRP A 42 14.99 -2.88 -11.24
N GLY A 43 13.98 -3.53 -11.82
CA GLY A 43 14.00 -4.95 -12.17
C GLY A 43 15.04 -5.29 -13.25
N ALA A 44 15.16 -4.46 -14.28
CA ALA A 44 16.15 -4.63 -15.34
C ALA A 44 17.59 -4.55 -14.80
N LEU A 45 17.86 -3.58 -13.93
CA LEU A 45 19.16 -3.48 -13.24
C LEU A 45 19.40 -4.69 -12.32
N GLY A 46 18.38 -5.16 -11.61
CA GLY A 46 18.45 -6.39 -10.82
C GLY A 46 18.78 -7.62 -11.66
N ALA A 47 18.22 -7.71 -12.88
CA ALA A 47 18.54 -8.79 -13.82
C ALA A 47 20.00 -8.73 -14.30
N MET A 48 20.57 -7.54 -14.48
CA MET A 48 22.01 -7.39 -14.77
C MET A 48 22.88 -7.85 -13.59
N LEU A 49 22.49 -7.58 -12.35
CA LEU A 49 23.18 -8.11 -11.16
C LEU A 49 23.10 -9.64 -11.09
N ALA A 50 21.94 -10.22 -11.42
CA ALA A 50 21.77 -11.67 -11.50
C ALA A 50 22.65 -12.29 -12.59
N TYR A 51 22.73 -11.64 -13.76
CA TYR A 51 23.62 -12.06 -14.84
C TYR A 51 25.10 -11.99 -14.43
N GLY A 52 25.51 -10.94 -13.70
CA GLY A 52 26.85 -10.84 -13.11
C GLY A 52 27.14 -12.00 -12.16
N ALA A 53 26.20 -12.32 -11.26
CA ALA A 53 26.33 -13.48 -10.34
C ALA A 53 26.47 -14.84 -11.07
N TRP A 54 25.92 -14.96 -12.27
CA TRP A 54 26.02 -16.17 -13.09
C TRP A 54 27.32 -16.23 -13.89
N SER A 55 27.81 -15.07 -14.35
CA SER A 55 28.90 -14.98 -15.33
C SER A 55 30.29 -14.98 -14.69
N PHE A 56 30.43 -14.43 -13.48
CA PHE A 56 31.71 -14.33 -12.78
C PHE A 56 31.83 -15.43 -11.71
N PRO A 57 32.88 -16.28 -11.75
CA PRO A 57 33.16 -17.25 -10.71
C PRO A 57 33.81 -16.62 -9.46
N ASP A 58 33.92 -17.41 -8.38
CA ASP A 58 34.65 -17.08 -7.14
C ASP A 58 34.13 -15.87 -6.33
N GLY A 59 35.02 -15.07 -5.74
CA GLY A 59 34.69 -14.03 -4.75
C GLY A 59 33.75 -12.93 -5.27
N GLU A 60 33.77 -12.65 -6.57
CA GLU A 60 32.87 -11.68 -7.21
C GLU A 60 31.42 -12.18 -7.20
N ARG A 61 31.20 -13.49 -7.37
CA ARG A 61 29.86 -14.11 -7.28
C ARG A 61 29.21 -13.86 -5.93
N GLN A 62 29.98 -13.99 -4.85
CA GLN A 62 29.45 -13.81 -3.50
C GLN A 62 29.02 -12.35 -3.25
N PHE A 63 29.77 -11.39 -3.78
CA PHE A 63 29.37 -9.97 -3.77
C PHE A 63 28.03 -9.76 -4.51
N TYR A 64 27.89 -10.27 -5.74
CA TYR A 64 26.65 -10.14 -6.49
C TYR A 64 25.45 -10.80 -5.80
N LEU A 65 25.63 -11.95 -5.15
CA LEU A 65 24.57 -12.63 -4.41
C LEU A 65 24.11 -11.84 -3.19
N ILE A 66 25.02 -11.24 -2.42
CA ILE A 66 24.67 -10.38 -1.29
C ILE A 66 23.92 -9.14 -1.80
N CYS A 67 24.45 -8.47 -2.83
CA CYS A 67 23.79 -7.34 -3.47
C CYS A 67 22.38 -7.70 -3.97
N MET A 68 22.22 -8.88 -4.59
CA MET A 68 20.90 -9.39 -5.00
C MET A 68 19.95 -9.58 -3.83
N GLY A 69 20.41 -10.05 -2.67
CA GLY A 69 19.57 -10.19 -1.47
C GLY A 69 18.96 -8.85 -1.05
N PHE A 70 19.78 -7.80 -0.95
CA PHE A 70 19.31 -6.45 -0.66
C PHE A 70 18.41 -5.92 -1.79
N TRP A 71 18.80 -6.11 -3.04
CA TRP A 71 18.05 -5.65 -4.20
C TRP A 71 16.65 -6.26 -4.27
N ALA A 72 16.55 -7.57 -4.05
CA ALA A 72 15.30 -8.33 -4.05
C ALA A 72 14.39 -7.90 -2.91
N PHE A 73 14.93 -7.60 -1.73
CA PHE A 73 14.15 -7.08 -0.61
C PHE A 73 13.44 -5.76 -0.97
N PHE A 74 14.17 -4.80 -1.56
CA PHE A 74 13.58 -3.54 -2.01
C PHE A 74 12.64 -3.74 -3.21
N ALA A 75 12.97 -4.64 -4.13
CA ALA A 75 12.09 -4.99 -5.24
C ALA A 75 10.75 -5.57 -4.76
N MET A 76 10.76 -6.44 -3.74
CA MET A 76 9.53 -6.97 -3.14
C MET A 76 8.69 -5.88 -2.48
N ARG A 77 9.31 -4.92 -1.79
CA ARG A 77 8.61 -3.77 -1.21
C ARG A 77 7.99 -2.88 -2.28
N GLY A 78 8.75 -2.54 -3.32
CA GLY A 78 8.25 -1.77 -4.46
C GLY A 78 7.12 -2.49 -5.21
N TRP A 79 7.26 -3.81 -5.41
CA TRP A 79 6.23 -4.63 -6.02
C TRP A 79 4.94 -4.66 -5.19
N LYS A 80 5.03 -4.83 -3.87
CA LYS A 80 3.85 -4.77 -2.98
C LYS A 80 3.14 -3.43 -3.11
N ALA A 81 3.88 -2.32 -3.19
CA ALA A 81 3.33 -0.99 -3.42
C ALA A 81 2.63 -0.86 -4.78
N VAL A 82 3.28 -1.25 -5.88
CA VAL A 82 2.66 -1.27 -7.23
C VAL A 82 1.39 -2.10 -7.25
N ARG A 83 1.44 -3.30 -6.65
CA ARG A 83 0.30 -4.21 -6.59
C ARG A 83 -0.86 -3.57 -5.83
N TRP A 84 -0.59 -2.94 -4.68
CA TRP A 84 -1.60 -2.21 -3.91
C TRP A 84 -2.19 -1.02 -4.67
N ARG A 85 -1.36 -0.23 -5.36
CA ARG A 85 -1.82 0.94 -6.13
C ARG A 85 -2.68 0.59 -7.33
N ARG A 86 -2.64 -0.67 -7.80
CA ARG A 86 -3.48 -1.15 -8.91
C ARG A 86 -4.91 -1.48 -8.48
N SER A 87 -5.10 -2.10 -7.32
CA SER A 87 -6.43 -2.62 -6.93
C SER A 87 -6.68 -2.75 -5.42
N GLY A 88 -5.84 -2.12 -4.59
CA GLY A 88 -6.00 -2.06 -3.15
C GLY A 88 -7.22 -1.21 -2.77
N GLN A 89 -8.00 -1.73 -1.84
CA GLN A 89 -9.18 -1.09 -1.28
C GLN A 89 -9.11 -1.21 0.23
N GLU A 90 -9.21 -0.11 0.94
CA GLU A 90 -9.33 -0.13 2.38
C GLU A 90 -10.81 -0.05 2.74
N VAL A 91 -11.28 -1.04 3.51
CA VAL A 91 -12.67 -1.14 3.94
C VAL A 91 -12.70 -0.93 5.45
N VAL A 92 -13.29 0.19 5.83
CA VAL A 92 -13.54 0.56 7.22
C VAL A 92 -15.01 0.32 7.48
N GLN A 93 -15.32 -0.56 8.43
CA GLN A 93 -16.69 -0.85 8.83
C GLN A 93 -16.84 -0.59 10.32
N LEU A 94 -17.90 0.13 10.67
CA LEU A 94 -18.30 0.44 12.04
C LEU A 94 -19.68 -0.17 12.29
N SER A 95 -19.81 -0.90 13.40
CA SER A 95 -21.05 -1.53 13.84
C SER A 95 -21.17 -1.46 15.36
N GLN A 96 -22.29 -1.95 15.91
CA GLN A 96 -22.46 -2.01 17.37
C GLN A 96 -21.44 -2.92 18.07
N ASP A 97 -20.85 -3.87 17.35
CA ASP A 97 -19.87 -4.83 17.90
C ASP A 97 -18.44 -4.25 17.94
N GLY A 98 -18.14 -3.20 17.18
CA GLY A 98 -16.77 -2.71 17.02
C GLY A 98 -16.48 -2.03 15.68
N LEU A 99 -15.22 -1.61 15.54
CA LEU A 99 -14.59 -1.14 14.32
C LEU A 99 -13.81 -2.28 13.68
N SER A 100 -14.02 -2.51 12.39
CA SER A 100 -13.21 -3.44 11.59
C SER A 100 -12.56 -2.69 10.43
N ILE A 101 -11.23 -2.74 10.36
CA ILE A 101 -10.45 -2.20 9.24
C ILE A 101 -9.87 -3.37 8.46
N ARG A 102 -10.09 -3.38 7.14
CA ARG A 102 -9.63 -4.45 6.26
C ARG A 102 -8.98 -3.90 5.01
N LEU A 103 -7.85 -4.48 4.63
CA LEU A 103 -7.11 -4.13 3.41
C LEU A 103 -7.41 -5.15 2.31
N ASP A 104 -8.43 -4.88 1.50
CA ASP A 104 -8.87 -5.72 0.40
C ASP A 104 -7.99 -5.50 -0.85
N HIS A 105 -7.75 -6.57 -1.60
CA HIS A 105 -6.94 -6.55 -2.81
C HIS A 105 -7.72 -7.13 -3.98
N GLY A 106 -8.20 -6.27 -4.88
CA GLY A 106 -9.05 -6.68 -5.99
C GLY A 106 -10.33 -7.36 -5.48
N LYS A 107 -10.47 -8.67 -5.70
CA LYS A 107 -11.62 -9.48 -5.25
C LYS A 107 -11.33 -10.25 -3.95
N GLN A 108 -10.10 -10.21 -3.44
CA GLN A 108 -9.70 -10.95 -2.25
C GLN A 108 -9.83 -10.06 -1.02
N ALA A 109 -10.59 -10.52 -0.03
CA ALA A 109 -10.70 -9.83 1.25
C ALA A 109 -9.41 -10.00 2.06
N GLY A 110 -8.91 -8.91 2.63
CA GLY A 110 -7.76 -8.95 3.53
C GLY A 110 -8.09 -9.54 4.90
N GLN A 111 -7.09 -9.63 5.78
CA GLN A 111 -7.36 -9.90 7.19
C GLN A 111 -7.97 -8.63 7.82
N ALA A 112 -9.12 -8.79 8.48
CA ALA A 112 -9.74 -7.71 9.22
C ALA A 112 -9.01 -7.53 10.56
N THR A 113 -8.65 -6.29 10.88
CA THR A 113 -8.26 -5.89 12.23
C THR A 113 -9.50 -5.37 12.91
N GLU A 114 -9.91 -6.04 13.98
CA GLU A 114 -11.11 -5.69 14.75
C GLU A 114 -10.69 -5.02 16.06
N ALA A 115 -11.39 -3.94 16.41
CA ALA A 115 -11.20 -3.21 17.66
C ALA A 115 -12.58 -2.97 18.30
N PRO A 116 -12.77 -3.36 19.58
CA PRO A 116 -14.02 -3.09 20.30
C PRO A 116 -14.20 -1.58 20.51
N LEU A 117 -15.45 -1.12 20.54
CA LEU A 117 -15.78 0.31 20.68
C LEU A 117 -15.22 0.93 21.97
N ASP A 118 -15.12 0.12 23.01
CA ASP A 118 -14.70 0.47 24.36
C ASP A 118 -13.22 0.89 24.43
N GLU A 119 -12.42 0.45 23.46
CA GLU A 119 -10.98 0.77 23.33
C GLU A 119 -10.71 1.90 22.34
N LEU A 120 -11.74 2.40 21.64
CA LEU A 120 -11.59 3.42 20.62
C LEU A 120 -11.72 4.82 21.20
N ASN A 121 -10.69 5.64 20.97
CA ASN A 121 -10.79 7.07 21.18
C ASN A 121 -11.56 7.75 20.03
N PRO A 122 -12.24 8.88 20.29
CA PRO A 122 -12.87 9.67 19.25
C PRO A 122 -11.86 10.01 18.14
N ALA A 123 -12.25 9.74 16.89
CA ALA A 123 -11.41 10.06 15.74
C ALA A 123 -11.33 11.59 15.56
N GLU A 124 -10.15 12.15 15.76
CA GLU A 124 -9.83 13.54 15.44
C GLU A 124 -8.96 13.59 14.18
N ALA A 125 -9.32 14.45 13.23
CA ALA A 125 -8.48 14.71 12.06
C ALA A 125 -7.30 15.59 12.50
N PRO A 126 -6.04 15.12 12.41
CA PRO A 126 -4.89 15.95 12.75
C PRO A 126 -4.83 17.18 11.84
N ALA A 127 -4.39 18.32 12.37
CA ALA A 127 -4.14 19.50 11.54
C ALA A 127 -2.96 19.21 10.58
N PRO A 128 -3.09 19.49 9.26
CA PRO A 128 -2.01 19.26 8.32
C PRO A 128 -0.76 20.06 8.71
N ASN A 129 0.38 19.40 8.86
CA ASN A 129 1.65 20.04 9.17
C ASN A 129 2.59 19.92 7.97
N PRO A 130 2.58 20.89 7.03
CA PRO A 130 3.42 20.82 5.84
C PRO A 130 4.93 20.88 6.12
N LYS A 131 5.34 21.19 7.37
CA LYS A 131 6.75 21.17 7.80
C LYS A 131 7.15 19.83 8.44
N SER A 132 6.20 18.92 8.65
CA SER A 132 6.46 17.60 9.22
C SER A 132 7.10 16.71 8.18
N PHE A 133 8.34 16.30 8.44
CA PHE A 133 9.05 15.33 7.61
C PHE A 133 8.30 13.98 7.54
N LEU A 134 7.71 13.53 8.65
CA LEU A 134 6.96 12.28 8.71
C LEU A 134 5.71 12.33 7.82
N GLU A 135 4.97 13.44 7.85
CA GLU A 135 3.78 13.63 7.01
C GLU A 135 4.14 13.69 5.53
N SER A 136 5.30 14.28 5.19
CA SER A 136 5.84 14.23 3.83
C SER A 136 6.22 12.81 3.39
N MET A 137 6.74 11.98 4.30
CA MET A 137 7.03 10.57 4.01
C MET A 137 5.75 9.76 3.80
N GLU A 138 4.71 9.97 4.62
CA GLU A 138 3.41 9.28 4.48
C GLU A 138 2.69 9.62 3.17
N GLN A 139 2.89 10.84 2.65
CA GLN A 139 2.35 11.26 1.37
C GLN A 139 3.06 10.66 0.15
N GLN A 140 4.16 9.92 0.34
CA GLN A 140 4.89 9.30 -0.76
C GLN A 140 4.06 8.18 -1.41
N PHE A 141 4.08 8.15 -2.73
CA PHE A 141 3.27 7.23 -3.53
C PHE A 141 3.57 5.74 -3.26
N TRP A 142 4.72 5.41 -2.66
CA TRP A 142 5.08 4.04 -2.27
C TRP A 142 4.63 3.61 -0.86
N VAL A 143 4.06 4.52 -0.05
CA VAL A 143 3.54 4.17 1.28
C VAL A 143 2.15 3.57 1.14
N VAL A 144 1.99 2.34 1.64
CA VAL A 144 0.74 1.57 1.61
C VAL A 144 0.22 1.45 3.02
N GLY A 145 -0.93 2.08 3.28
CA GLY A 145 -1.51 2.17 4.61
C GLY A 145 -0.96 3.37 5.37
N GLY A 146 -1.87 4.19 5.87
CA GLY A 146 -1.69 5.17 6.94
C GLY A 146 -2.81 4.92 7.95
#